data_AF-A0A7V0ITM5-F1
#
_entry.id   AF-A0A7V0ITM5-F1
#
_cell.length_a   1.000
_cell.length_b   1.000
_cell.length_c   1.000
_cell.angle_alpha   90.00
_cell.angle_beta   90.00
_cell.angle_gamma   90.00
#
_symmetry.space_group_name_H-M   'P 1'
#
loop_
_entity.id
_entity.type
_entity.pdbx_description
1 polymer ?
#
loop_
_entity_poly.entity_id
_entity_poly.type
_entity_poly.pdbx_seq_one_letter_code
_entity_poly.pdbx_strand_id
1 'polypeptide(L)' 'MRKSLYIIKGIVHPERAQISLGPMEFEFLHPSTGHRARTRLNIVLNQVTVLVRSDVEWDIFDLRNVAKQLVA' A
#
# COMPACT_ATOMS: atom_id res chain seq x y z
N MET A 1 6.29 21.15 3.97
CA MET A 1 6.57 19.74 3.62
C MET A 1 5.78 19.38 2.38
N ARG A 2 6.42 18.77 1.38
CA ARG A 2 5.76 18.31 0.15
C ARG A 2 5.16 16.94 0.46
N LYS A 3 3.85 16.77 0.29
CA LYS A 3 3.20 15.47 0.49
C LYS A 3 3.36 14.64 -0.77
N SER A 4 3.97 13.47 -0.64
CA SER A 4 4.12 12.48 -1.71
C SER A 4 2.90 11.56 -1.72
N LEU A 5 2.34 11.37 -2.91
CA LEU A 5 1.21 10.46 -3.16
C LEU A 5 1.61 9.44 -4.22
N TYR A 6 1.56 8.16 -3.84
CA TYR A 6 1.81 7.05 -4.76
C TYR A 6 0.53 6.24 -4.95
N ILE A 7 0.28 5.82 -6.19
CA ILE A 7 -0.83 4.94 -6.56
C ILE A 7 -0.24 3.68 -7.17
N ILE A 8 -0.38 2.56 -6.47
CA ILE A 8 0.08 1.25 -6.93
C ILE A 8 -1.15 0.45 -7.33
N LYS A 9 -1.16 -0.04 -8.57
CA LYS A 9 -2.25 -0.85 -9.12
C LYS A 9 -1.75 -2.26 -9.38
N GLY A 10 -2.61 -3.24 -9.11
CA GLY A 10 -2.31 -4.65 -9.35
C GLY A 10 -3.58 -5.48 -9.45
N ILE A 11 -3.39 -6.78 -9.63
CA ILE A 11 -4.46 -7.77 -9.66
C ILE A 11 -4.10 -8.83 -8.62
N VAL A 12 -5.08 -9.21 -7.79
CA VAL A 12 -4.96 -10.42 -6.96
C VAL A 12 -5.66 -11.56 -7.69
N HIS A 13 -5.05 -12.73 -7.73
CA HIS A 13 -5.70 -13.87 -8.35
C HIS A 13 -6.88 -14.34 -7.49
N PRO A 14 -8.05 -14.68 -8.09
CA PRO A 14 -9.28 -15.00 -7.35
C PRO A 14 -9.09 -16.09 -6.29
N GLU A 15 -8.28 -17.10 -6.58
CA GLU A 15 -7.97 -18.22 -5.69
C GLU A 15 -7.15 -17.83 -4.44
N ARG A 16 -6.65 -16.59 -4.37
CA ARG A 16 -5.90 -16.03 -3.24
C ARG A 16 -6.57 -14.81 -2.60
N ALA A 17 -7.76 -14.43 -3.06
CA ALA A 17 -8.44 -13.22 -2.61
C ALA A 17 -9.28 -13.47 -1.35
N GLN A 18 -8.76 -13.17 -0.15
CA GLN A 18 -9.58 -13.07 1.06
C GLN A 18 -10.03 -11.63 1.27
N ILE A 19 -11.27 -11.31 0.88
CA ILE A 19 -11.83 -9.95 0.98
C ILE A 19 -12.38 -9.74 2.40
N SER A 20 -11.61 -9.07 3.25
CA SER A 20 -12.13 -8.48 4.49
C SER A 20 -12.83 -7.16 4.12
N LEU A 21 -14.15 -7.08 4.32
CA LEU A 21 -14.96 -5.93 3.92
C LEU A 21 -14.52 -4.64 4.66
N GLY A 22 -14.07 -3.64 3.90
CA GLY A 22 -13.80 -2.27 4.36
C GLY A 22 -12.56 -1.65 3.71
N PRO A 23 -12.46 -0.30 3.61
CA PRO A 23 -11.20 0.33 3.27
C PRO A 23 -10.19 0.01 4.39
N MET A 24 -9.15 -0.73 4.06
CA MET A 24 -8.12 -1.08 5.02
C MET A 24 -7.08 0.04 5.01
N GLU A 25 -7.09 0.86 6.07
CA GLU A 25 -6.09 1.90 6.29
C GLU A 25 -5.04 1.41 7.27
N PHE A 26 -3.77 1.52 6.90
CA PHE A 26 -2.64 1.09 7.73
C PHE A 26 -1.60 2.19 7.81
N GLU A 27 -0.98 2.35 8.97
CA GLU A 27 0.24 3.12 9.11
C GLU A 27 1.43 2.17 9.22
N PHE A 28 2.54 2.51 8.55
CA PHE A 28 3.77 1.75 8.65
C PHE A 28 4.97 2.69 8.85
N LEU A 29 6.03 2.11 9.40
CA LEU A 29 7.30 2.76 9.68
C LEU A 29 8.38 2.09 8.84
N HIS A 30 9.18 2.88 8.13
CA HIS A 30 10.37 2.37 7.47
C HIS A 30 11.37 1.88 8.54
N PRO A 31 11.85 0.62 8.48
CA PRO A 31 12.67 0.04 9.54
C PRO A 31 14.02 0.75 9.75
N SER A 32 14.71 1.17 8.68
CA SER A 32 16.01 1.87 8.81
C SER A 32 15.91 3.39 8.96
N THR A 33 15.01 4.06 8.23
CA THR A 33 14.92 5.53 8.23
C THR A 33 13.96 6.09 9.28
N GLY A 34 13.07 5.26 9.84
CA GLY A 34 12.03 5.71 10.78
C GLY A 34 10.94 6.58 10.13
N HIS A 35 10.91 6.71 8.81
CA HIS A 35 9.87 7.48 8.13
C HIS A 35 8.52 6.80 8.23
N ARG A 36 7.47 7.57 8.49
CA ARG A 36 6.10 7.08 8.56
C ARG A 36 5.37 7.34 7.24
N ALA A 37 4.49 6.40 6.89
CA ALA A 37 3.54 6.59 5.80
C ALA A 37 2.21 5.93 6.13
N ARG A 38 1.14 6.50 5.57
CA ARG A 38 -0.22 5.95 5.69
C ARG A 38 -0.62 5.35 4.35
N THR A 39 -1.15 4.14 4.39
CA THR A 39 -1.65 3.42 3.23
C THR A 39 -3.15 3.23 3.30
N ARG A 40 -3.79 3.16 2.13
CA ARG A 40 -5.16 2.70 1.97
C ARG A 40 -5.22 1.67 0.86
N LEU A 41 -5.67 0.47 1.21
CA LEU A 41 -5.90 -0.63 0.29
C LEU A 41 -7.38 -0.70 -0.08
N ASN A 42 -7.67 -0.72 -1.38
CA ASN A 42 -8.99 -1.01 -1.92
C ASN A 42 -8.88 -2.21 -2.87
N ILE A 43 -9.81 -3.16 -2.73
CA ILE A 43 -9.93 -4.31 -3.62
C ILE A 43 -11.34 -4.29 -4.22
N VAL A 44 -11.43 -4.19 -5.55
CA VAL A 44 -12.71 -4.17 -6.30
C VAL A 44 -12.58 -5.14 -7.45
N LEU A 45 -13.41 -6.20 -7.47
CA LEU A 45 -13.41 -7.20 -8.56
C LEU A 45 -11.99 -7.69 -8.91
N ASN A 46 -11.24 -8.13 -7.89
CA ASN A 46 -9.84 -8.60 -7.98
C ASN A 46 -8.78 -7.52 -8.30
N GLN A 47 -9.20 -6.28 -8.60
CA GLN A 47 -8.28 -5.18 -8.80
C GLN A 47 -7.85 -4.61 -7.47
N VAL A 48 -6.53 -4.54 -7.27
CA VAL A 48 -5.91 -3.97 -6.07
C VAL A 48 -5.46 -2.54 -6.38
N THR A 49 -5.85 -1.60 -5.53
CA THR A 49 -5.30 -0.24 -5.51
C THR A 49 -4.76 0.07 -4.13
N VAL A 50 -3.46 0.36 -4.04
CA VAL A 50 -2.79 0.83 -2.82
C VAL A 50 -2.44 2.31 -3.00
N LEU A 51 -2.96 3.14 -2.10
CA LEU A 51 -2.65 4.56 -2.00
C LEU A 51 -1.64 4.74 -0.87
N VAL A 52 -0.46 5.30 -1.14
CA VAL A 52 0.55 5.60 -0.11
C VAL A 52 0.72 7.10 0.01
N ARG A 53 0.51 7.63 1.22
CA ARG A 53 0.71 9.04 1.56
C ARG A 53 1.86 9.17 2.55
N SER A 54 2.83 10.02 2.23
CA SER A 54 3.97 10.31 3.12
C SER A 54 4.44 11.74 2.96
N ASP A 55 5.19 12.22 3.96
CA ASP A 55 5.84 13.53 3.93
C ASP A 55 7.26 13.48 3.33
N VAL A 56 7.72 12.29 2.93
CA VAL A 56 9.01 12.06 2.26
C VAL A 56 8.81 11.31 0.95
N GLU A 57 9.82 11.32 0.09
CA GLU A 57 9.85 10.49 -1.10
C GLU A 57 10.35 9.09 -0.75
N TRP A 58 9.75 8.08 -1.38
CA TRP A 58 10.06 6.67 -1.18
C TRP A 58 10.62 6.09 -2.47
N ASP A 59 11.53 5.12 -2.34
CA ASP A 59 12.01 4.38 -3.49
C ASP A 59 11.00 3.32 -3.94
N ILE A 60 11.17 2.87 -5.19
CA ILE A 60 10.24 1.93 -5.82
C ILE A 60 10.25 0.53 -5.16
N PHE A 61 11.38 0.11 -4.59
CA PHE A 61 11.50 -1.18 -3.91
C PHE A 61 10.77 -1.17 -2.57
N ASP A 62 10.85 -0.08 -1.82
CA ASP A 62 10.07 0.10 -0.60
C ASP A 62 8.57 0.03 -0.89
N LEU A 63 8.11 0.83 -1.87
CA LEU A 63 6.71 0.87 -2.28
C LEU A 63 6.21 -0.51 -2.74
N ARG A 64 7.05 -1.26 -3.47
CA ARG A 64 6.75 -2.65 -3.87
C ARG A 64 6.63 -3.57 -2.67
N ASN A 65 7.53 -3.46 -1.69
CA ASN A 65 7.52 -4.30 -0.50
C ASN A 65 6.28 -4.03 0.35
N VAL A 66 5.89 -2.77 0.51
CA VAL A 66 4.63 -2.37 1.18
C VAL A 66 3.43 -2.99 0.49
N ALA A 67 3.30 -2.83 -0.83
CA ALA A 67 2.18 -3.40 -1.57
C ALA A 67 2.12 -4.93 -1.46
N LYS A 68 3.27 -5.61 -1.46
CA LYS A 68 3.36 -7.06 -1.24
C LYS A 68 2.88 -7.47 0.15
N GLN A 69 3.32 -6.78 1.20
CA GLN A 69 2.92 -7.10 2.57
C GLN A 69 1.42 -6.89 2.84
N LEU A 70 0.78 -5.99 2.10
CA LEU A 70 -0.65 -5.71 2.28
C LEU A 70 -1.57 -6.72 1.58
N VAL A 71 -1.05 -7.48 0.62
CA VAL A 71 -1.84 -8.37 -0.26
C VAL A 71 -1.46 -9.85 -0.09
N ALA A 72 -0.28 -10.15 0.47
CA ALA A 72 0.20 -11.50 0.75
C ALA A 72 -0.22 -11.96 2.16
#